data_AF-A0A2G1UHH8-F1
#
_entry.id   AF-A0A2G1UHH8-F1
#
_cell.length_a   1.000
_cell.length_b   1.000
_cell.length_c   1.000
_cell.angle_alpha   90.00
_cell.angle_beta   90.00
_cell.angle_gamma   90.00
#
_symmetry.space_group_name_H-M   'P 1'
#
loop_
_entity.id
_entity.type
_entity.pdbx_description
1 polymer ?
#
loop_
_entity_poly.entity_id
_entity_poly.type
_entity_poly.pdbx_seq_one_letter_code
_entity_poly.pdbx_strand_id
1 'polypeptide(L)'
;MKADCGISMNRQRGAVLLTSLLILLVLTLLAISSMQNTAMQERMVQAQREGYMAMEGAELALREAEQAIDSLASPANLGNLPGFYESGTAPRGTSLFDDNLWSDNTLSVAVTVPTVNGSTLFPEAPRYIVEYVGDASVSVGNQAADVNVTNYTHETGAAVAKAFRIVARGTGATGDSERMLEEYYRRDF
;
A
#
# COMPACT_ATOMS: atom_id res chain seq x y z
N MET A 1 -65.42 16.34 -68.03
CA MET A 1 -64.04 16.79 -68.30
C MET A 1 -63.32 16.91 -66.96
N LYS A 2 -62.19 16.23 -66.80
CA LYS A 2 -61.44 16.06 -65.55
C LYS A 2 -60.70 17.36 -65.18
N ALA A 3 -60.77 17.75 -63.92
CA ALA A 3 -59.89 18.75 -63.32
C ALA A 3 -58.65 18.03 -62.78
N ASP A 4 -57.51 18.27 -63.40
CA ASP A 4 -56.23 17.71 -62.95
C ASP A 4 -55.71 18.49 -61.74
N CYS A 5 -55.67 17.81 -60.60
CA CYS A 5 -55.06 18.27 -59.36
C CYS A 5 -53.54 18.07 -59.44
N GLY A 6 -52.80 19.14 -59.70
CA GLY A 6 -51.34 19.14 -59.70
C GLY A 6 -50.79 19.16 -58.27
N ILE A 7 -50.39 18.01 -57.75
CA ILE A 7 -49.66 17.91 -56.48
C ILE A 7 -48.22 18.39 -56.73
N SER A 8 -47.89 19.60 -56.28
CA SER A 8 -46.52 20.14 -56.34
C SER A 8 -45.63 19.47 -55.29
N MET A 9 -44.84 18.47 -55.71
CA MET A 9 -43.78 17.90 -54.88
C MET A 9 -42.57 18.84 -54.88
N ASN A 10 -42.56 19.76 -53.91
CA ASN A 10 -41.42 20.64 -53.68
C ASN A 10 -40.22 19.80 -53.19
N ARG A 11 -39.18 19.68 -54.03
CA ARG A 11 -38.06 18.77 -53.81
C ARG A 11 -37.01 19.43 -52.91
N GLN A 12 -37.23 19.40 -51.59
CA GLN A 12 -36.27 19.90 -50.60
C GLN A 12 -34.98 19.04 -50.64
N ARG A 13 -33.97 19.51 -51.38
CA ARG A 13 -32.64 18.87 -51.46
C ARG A 13 -31.60 19.88 -51.02
N GLY A 14 -31.21 19.82 -49.74
CA GLY A 14 -30.12 20.65 -49.21
C GLY A 14 -29.93 20.54 -47.69
N ALA A 15 -31.02 20.42 -46.93
CA ALA A 15 -30.96 20.41 -45.47
C ALA A 15 -30.49 19.08 -44.85
N VAL A 16 -30.65 17.94 -45.55
CA VAL A 16 -30.39 16.60 -45.00
C VAL A 16 -28.92 16.37 -44.64
N LEU A 17 -27.98 16.91 -45.42
CA LEU A 17 -26.55 16.76 -45.13
C LEU A 17 -26.15 17.57 -43.87
N LEU A 18 -26.75 18.75 -43.69
CA LEU A 18 -26.49 19.59 -42.53
C LEU A 18 -27.12 18.99 -41.26
N THR A 19 -28.35 18.47 -41.35
CA THR A 19 -28.99 17.82 -40.19
C THR A 19 -28.31 16.51 -39.82
N SER A 20 -27.88 15.70 -40.78
CA SER A 20 -27.11 14.48 -40.51
C SER A 20 -25.75 14.77 -39.86
N LEU A 21 -25.04 15.80 -40.30
CA LEU A 21 -23.79 16.23 -39.67
C LEU A 21 -24.03 16.73 -38.23
N LEU A 22 -25.08 17.50 -38.00
CA LEU A 22 -25.43 18.01 -36.67
C LEU A 22 -25.76 16.86 -35.72
N ILE A 23 -26.58 15.89 -36.18
CA ILE A 23 -26.90 14.69 -35.40
C ILE A 23 -25.64 13.87 -35.11
N LEU A 24 -24.77 13.67 -36.11
CA LEU A 24 -23.49 12.96 -35.94
C LEU A 24 -22.61 13.67 -34.90
N LEU A 25 -22.49 15.00 -34.97
CA LEU A 25 -21.73 15.78 -33.99
C LEU A 25 -22.27 15.59 -32.57
N VAL A 26 -23.59 15.69 -32.39
CA VAL A 26 -24.21 15.48 -31.07
C VAL A 26 -23.93 14.06 -30.55
N LEU A 27 -24.08 13.03 -31.40
CA LEU A 27 -23.78 11.65 -31.02
C LEU A 27 -22.31 11.47 -30.61
N THR A 28 -21.36 12.09 -31.32
CA THR A 28 -19.94 12.01 -30.96
C THR A 28 -19.63 12.66 -29.62
N LEU A 29 -20.24 13.81 -29.31
CA LEU A 29 -20.05 14.48 -28.02
C LEU A 29 -20.60 13.64 -26.85
N LEU A 30 -21.77 13.02 -27.05
CA LEU A 30 -22.34 12.10 -26.06
C LEU A 30 -21.44 10.87 -25.85
N ALA A 31 -20.91 10.30 -26.93
CA ALA A 31 -19.97 9.18 -26.85
C ALA A 31 -18.69 9.54 -26.08
N ILE A 32 -18.07 10.68 -26.38
CA ILE A 32 -16.85 11.15 -25.70
C ILE A 32 -17.13 11.40 -24.20
N SER A 33 -18.24 12.05 -23.87
CA SER A 33 -18.62 12.30 -22.47
C SER A 33 -18.79 10.99 -21.68
N SER A 34 -19.40 9.96 -22.30
CA SER A 34 -19.49 8.63 -21.68
C SER A 34 -18.11 7.99 -21.46
N MET A 35 -17.19 8.10 -22.42
CA MET A 35 -15.84 7.52 -22.29
C MET A 35 -15.01 8.19 -21.19
N GLN A 36 -15.16 9.50 -20.98
CA GLN A 36 -14.46 10.22 -19.91
C GLN A 36 -14.81 9.67 -18.53
N ASN A 37 -16.09 9.34 -18.29
CA ASN A 37 -16.51 8.72 -17.03
C ASN A 37 -15.91 7.33 -16.84
N THR A 38 -15.88 6.52 -17.90
CA THR A 38 -15.25 5.19 -17.87
C THR A 38 -13.76 5.29 -17.56
N ALA A 39 -13.04 6.23 -18.17
CA ALA A 39 -11.62 6.43 -17.92
C ALA A 39 -11.32 6.83 -16.47
N MET A 40 -12.17 7.66 -15.85
CA MET A 40 -12.04 7.99 -14.42
C MET A 40 -12.29 6.78 -13.52
N GLN A 41 -13.30 5.97 -13.83
CA GLN A 41 -13.60 4.74 -13.08
C GLN A 41 -12.45 3.73 -13.20
N GLU A 42 -11.86 3.58 -14.38
CA GLU A 42 -10.71 2.70 -14.60
C GLU A 42 -9.50 3.12 -13.76
N ARG A 43 -9.16 4.42 -13.73
CA ARG A 43 -8.07 4.94 -12.89
C ARG A 43 -8.33 4.72 -11.40
N MET A 44 -9.58 4.86 -10.96
CA MET A 44 -9.95 4.60 -9.56
C MET A 44 -9.78 3.11 -9.21
N VAL A 45 -10.23 2.20 -10.07
CA VAL A 45 -10.07 0.75 -9.90
C VAL A 45 -8.58 0.37 -9.90
N GLN A 46 -7.78 0.98 -10.78
CA GLN A 46 -6.34 0.76 -10.82
C GLN A 46 -5.66 1.23 -9.54
N ALA A 47 -5.93 2.46 -9.08
CA ALA A 47 -5.36 2.99 -7.85
C ALA A 47 -5.78 2.16 -6.61
N GLN A 48 -7.02 1.66 -6.59
CA GLN A 48 -7.49 0.78 -5.53
C GLN A 48 -6.75 -0.56 -5.54
N ARG A 49 -6.56 -1.17 -6.72
CA ARG A 49 -5.82 -2.43 -6.86
C ARG A 49 -4.36 -2.28 -6.46
N GLU A 50 -3.69 -1.21 -6.90
CA GLU A 50 -2.31 -0.91 -6.52
C GLU A 50 -2.18 -0.72 -5.00
N GLY A 51 -3.14 -0.02 -4.39
CA GLY A 51 -3.17 0.17 -2.94
C GLY A 51 -3.35 -1.14 -2.15
N TYR A 52 -4.19 -2.07 -2.62
CA TYR A 52 -4.34 -3.37 -1.97
C TYR A 52 -3.07 -4.21 -2.07
N MET A 53 -2.45 -4.27 -3.25
CA MET A 53 -1.22 -5.01 -3.45
C MET A 53 -0.07 -4.46 -2.59
N ALA A 54 0.06 -3.13 -2.50
CA ALA A 54 1.03 -2.50 -1.61
C ALA A 54 0.79 -2.85 -0.13
N MET A 55 -0.48 -2.92 0.29
CA MET A 55 -0.85 -3.33 1.65
C MET A 55 -0.51 -4.80 1.92
N GLU A 56 -0.86 -5.71 1.00
CA GLU A 56 -0.52 -7.14 1.10
C GLU A 56 0.99 -7.36 1.19
N GLY A 57 1.78 -6.59 0.42
CA GLY A 57 3.24 -6.60 0.52
C GLY A 57 3.74 -6.13 1.88
N ALA A 58 3.19 -5.03 2.41
CA ALA A 58 3.55 -4.52 3.73
C ALA A 58 3.17 -5.52 4.86
N GLU A 59 2.01 -6.17 4.79
CA GLU A 59 1.60 -7.20 5.75
C GLU A 59 2.49 -8.44 5.68
N LEU A 60 2.94 -8.82 4.48
CA LEU A 60 3.90 -9.91 4.31
C LEU A 60 5.24 -9.56 4.98
N ALA A 61 5.73 -8.33 4.80
CA ALA A 61 6.96 -7.87 5.44
C ALA A 61 6.85 -7.75 6.95
N LEU A 62 5.69 -7.31 7.44
CA LEU A 62 5.37 -7.26 8.86
C LEU A 62 5.46 -8.65 9.49
N ARG A 63 4.81 -9.65 8.88
CA ARG A 63 4.83 -11.04 9.35
C ARG A 63 6.24 -11.64 9.33
N GLU A 64 7.03 -11.35 8.30
CA GLU A 64 8.43 -11.81 8.22
C GLU A 64 9.27 -11.18 9.34
N ALA A 65 9.05 -9.90 9.65
CA ALA A 65 9.71 -9.21 10.74
C ALA A 65 9.36 -9.82 12.10
N GLU A 66 8.09 -10.18 12.34
CA GLU A 66 7.67 -10.90 13.55
C GLU A 66 8.40 -12.25 13.67
N GLN A 67 8.46 -13.03 12.59
CA GLN A 67 9.18 -14.30 12.59
C GLN A 67 10.68 -14.12 12.83
N ALA A 68 11.27 -13.07 12.26
CA ALA A 68 12.65 -12.71 12.51
C ALA A 68 12.85 -12.37 13.98
N ILE A 69 11.96 -11.58 14.58
CA ILE A 69 11.95 -11.28 16.02
C ILE A 69 11.83 -12.57 16.82
N ASP A 70 10.92 -13.47 16.51
CA ASP A 70 10.70 -14.75 17.21
C ASP A 70 11.89 -15.72 17.11
N SER A 71 12.68 -15.61 16.04
CA SER A 71 13.87 -16.42 15.86
C SER A 71 15.09 -15.95 16.67
N LEU A 72 15.05 -14.74 17.25
CA LEU A 72 16.18 -14.20 18.00
C LEU A 72 16.47 -15.05 19.25
N ALA A 73 17.74 -15.35 19.51
CA ALA A 73 18.12 -16.05 20.73
C ALA A 73 18.18 -15.13 21.96
N SER A 74 18.40 -13.83 21.75
CA SER A 74 18.55 -12.83 22.80
C SER A 74 18.33 -11.43 22.21
N PRO A 75 17.85 -10.45 22.99
CA PRO A 75 17.74 -9.05 22.55
C PRO A 75 19.09 -8.30 22.56
N ALA A 76 20.23 -8.99 22.68
CA ALA A 76 21.54 -8.37 22.72
C ALA A 76 22.12 -8.13 21.31
N ASN A 77 22.74 -6.94 21.11
CA ASN A 77 23.45 -6.54 19.88
C ASN A 77 22.57 -6.51 18.62
N LEU A 78 21.31 -6.10 18.75
CA LEU A 78 20.37 -6.07 17.63
C LEU A 78 20.79 -5.05 16.57
N GLY A 79 21.41 -3.93 16.97
CA GLY A 79 21.91 -2.91 16.03
C GLY A 79 23.00 -3.39 15.04
N ASN A 80 23.53 -4.60 15.20
CA ASN A 80 24.45 -5.20 14.24
C ASN A 80 23.75 -6.10 13.21
N LEU A 81 22.47 -6.40 13.40
CA LEU A 81 21.68 -7.18 12.45
C LEU A 81 21.10 -6.24 11.38
N PRO A 82 21.10 -6.64 10.09
CA PRO A 82 20.55 -5.81 9.03
C PRO A 82 19.08 -5.46 9.28
N GLY A 83 18.72 -4.18 9.14
CA GLY A 83 17.37 -3.67 9.39
C GLY A 83 16.91 -3.74 10.84
N PHE A 84 17.78 -4.08 11.80
CA PHE A 84 17.50 -3.97 13.22
C PHE A 84 18.21 -2.76 13.83
N TYR A 85 17.51 -2.13 14.75
CA TYR A 85 17.93 -0.89 15.39
C TYR A 85 17.80 -1.00 16.91
N GLU A 86 18.74 -0.39 17.61
CA GLU A 86 18.66 -0.18 19.05
C GLU A 86 17.67 0.96 19.37
N SER A 87 17.23 1.02 20.63
CA SER A 87 16.25 2.01 21.09
C SER A 87 16.68 3.43 20.74
N GLY A 88 15.83 4.14 20.00
CA GLY A 88 16.03 5.53 19.60
C GLY A 88 16.95 5.73 18.39
N THR A 89 17.44 4.66 17.77
CA THR A 89 18.34 4.76 16.60
C THR A 89 17.64 4.55 15.26
N ALA A 90 16.42 3.99 15.28
CA ALA A 90 15.66 3.72 14.07
C ALA A 90 15.13 5.01 13.41
N PRO A 91 15.04 5.05 12.07
CA PRO A 91 14.40 6.13 11.34
C PRO A 91 12.96 6.40 11.82
N ARG A 92 12.61 7.69 11.88
CA ARG A 92 11.31 8.21 12.31
C ARG A 92 10.88 9.42 11.48
N GLY A 93 9.57 9.66 11.44
CA GLY A 93 9.00 10.81 10.74
C GLY A 93 9.39 10.82 9.26
N THR A 94 9.92 11.95 8.77
CA THR A 94 10.25 12.11 7.35
C THR A 94 11.36 11.18 6.86
N SER A 95 12.26 10.73 7.75
CA SER A 95 13.35 9.81 7.38
C SER A 95 12.87 8.42 6.96
N LEU A 96 11.62 8.04 7.32
CA LEU A 96 11.02 6.82 6.81
C LEU A 96 10.73 6.90 5.31
N PHE A 97 10.59 8.10 4.74
CA PHE A 97 10.31 8.28 3.30
C PHE A 97 11.57 8.54 2.49
N ASP A 98 12.75 8.23 3.03
CA ASP A 98 14.00 8.27 2.28
C ASP A 98 14.18 6.96 1.50
N ASP A 99 14.31 7.06 0.18
CA ASP A 99 14.50 5.90 -0.71
C ASP A 99 15.75 5.07 -0.35
N ASN A 100 16.78 5.69 0.25
CA ASN A 100 18.00 4.98 0.65
C ASN A 100 17.72 3.96 1.77
N LEU A 101 16.79 4.28 2.68
CA LEU A 101 16.39 3.36 3.76
C LEU A 101 15.84 2.05 3.18
N TRP A 102 15.06 2.15 2.11
CA TRP A 102 14.36 1.03 1.50
C TRP A 102 15.06 0.44 0.28
N SER A 103 16.29 0.86 -0.03
CA SER A 103 17.14 0.24 -1.06
C SER A 103 18.43 -0.38 -0.50
N ASP A 104 18.87 0.04 0.68
CA ASP A 104 20.04 -0.53 1.36
C ASP A 104 19.70 -1.81 2.14
N ASN A 105 20.48 -2.88 1.99
CA ASN A 105 20.30 -4.16 2.70
C ASN A 105 20.81 -4.14 4.14
N THR A 106 21.53 -3.09 4.54
CA THR A 106 21.98 -2.89 5.93
C THR A 106 20.95 -2.11 6.74
N LEU A 107 20.26 -1.16 6.10
CA LEU A 107 19.27 -0.30 6.74
C LEU A 107 17.87 -0.93 6.80
N SER A 108 17.52 -1.79 5.86
CA SER A 108 16.27 -2.56 5.88
C SER A 108 16.45 -3.96 5.32
N VAL A 109 15.52 -4.86 5.65
CA VAL A 109 15.55 -6.24 5.17
C VAL A 109 14.52 -6.40 4.06
N ALA A 110 14.94 -6.95 2.91
CA ALA A 110 14.03 -7.35 1.85
C ALA A 110 13.44 -8.73 2.14
N VAL A 111 12.12 -8.85 2.02
CA VAL A 111 11.41 -10.11 2.18
C VAL A 111 11.61 -10.95 0.92
N THR A 112 11.89 -12.24 1.12
CA THR A 112 11.96 -13.17 0.00
C THR A 112 10.56 -13.58 -0.40
N VAL A 113 10.14 -13.18 -1.61
CA VAL A 113 8.82 -13.50 -2.14
C VAL A 113 8.93 -14.60 -3.21
N PRO A 114 8.04 -15.60 -3.22
CA PRO A 114 8.04 -16.63 -4.26
C PRO A 114 7.84 -16.02 -5.64
N THR A 115 8.54 -16.59 -6.61
CA THR A 115 8.42 -16.24 -8.02
C THR A 115 7.38 -17.15 -8.67
N VAL A 116 6.43 -16.58 -9.43
CA VAL A 116 5.42 -17.35 -10.16
C VAL A 116 5.76 -17.27 -11.65
N ASN A 117 5.98 -18.42 -12.29
CA ASN A 117 6.35 -18.51 -13.70
C ASN A 117 7.58 -17.66 -14.10
N GLY A 118 8.56 -17.52 -13.22
CA GLY A 118 9.76 -16.71 -13.46
C GLY A 118 9.58 -15.21 -13.28
N SER A 119 8.38 -14.73 -12.90
CA SER A 119 8.13 -13.33 -12.53
C SER A 119 8.03 -13.17 -11.01
N THR A 120 8.64 -12.12 -10.48
CA THR A 120 8.41 -11.73 -9.08
C THR A 120 6.96 -11.29 -8.90
N LEU A 121 6.38 -11.61 -7.74
CA LEU A 121 5.01 -11.19 -7.41
C LEU A 121 4.92 -9.68 -7.19
N PHE A 122 5.98 -9.05 -6.70
CA PHE A 122 6.11 -7.61 -6.54
C PHE A 122 7.25 -7.07 -7.43
N PRO A 123 7.10 -5.87 -8.02
CA PRO A 123 8.19 -5.23 -8.77
C PRO A 123 9.41 -4.93 -7.89
N GLU A 124 9.15 -4.50 -6.65
CA GLU A 124 10.15 -4.32 -5.60
C GLU A 124 9.78 -5.23 -4.43
N ALA A 125 10.76 -5.94 -3.88
CA ALA A 125 10.51 -6.80 -2.73
C ALA A 125 10.01 -5.95 -1.54
N PRO A 126 8.92 -6.35 -0.85
CA PRO A 126 8.52 -5.69 0.39
C PRO A 126 9.66 -5.72 1.39
N ARG A 127 9.75 -4.68 2.24
CA ARG A 127 10.89 -4.53 3.16
C ARG A 127 10.42 -4.14 4.56
N TYR A 128 11.22 -4.44 5.57
CA TYR A 128 10.92 -4.06 6.94
C TYR A 128 12.16 -3.55 7.69
N ILE A 129 11.90 -2.81 8.75
CA ILE A 129 12.86 -2.46 9.80
C ILE A 129 12.27 -2.81 11.18
N VAL A 130 13.14 -3.14 12.12
CA VAL A 130 12.77 -3.47 13.50
C VAL A 130 13.59 -2.59 14.45
N GLU A 131 12.92 -1.97 15.40
CA GLU A 131 13.56 -1.23 16.49
C GLU A 131 13.26 -1.93 17.80
N TYR A 132 14.28 -2.20 18.61
CA TYR A 132 14.09 -2.59 19.99
C TYR A 132 13.72 -1.35 20.82
N VAL A 133 12.51 -1.31 21.38
CA VAL A 133 12.01 -0.11 22.06
C VAL A 133 12.34 -0.15 23.55
N GLY A 134 12.34 -1.33 24.17
CA GLY A 134 12.66 -1.52 25.59
C GLY A 134 11.92 -2.68 26.22
N ASP A 135 11.86 -2.67 27.55
CA ASP A 135 11.15 -3.69 28.34
C ASP A 135 9.65 -3.38 28.39
N ALA A 136 8.82 -4.34 28.00
CA ALA A 136 7.37 -4.27 28.13
C ALA A 136 6.95 -4.81 29.50
N SER A 137 6.50 -3.94 30.40
CA SER A 137 5.97 -4.38 31.70
C SER A 137 4.45 -4.48 31.65
N VAL A 138 3.90 -5.57 32.21
CA VAL A 138 2.46 -5.72 32.45
C VAL A 138 2.22 -5.33 33.90
N SER A 139 1.59 -4.18 34.14
CA SER A 139 1.17 -3.81 35.49
C SER A 139 -0.01 -4.70 35.91
N VAL A 140 0.20 -5.54 36.92
CA VAL A 140 -0.83 -6.44 37.47
C VAL A 140 -1.96 -5.58 38.04
N GLY A 141 -3.06 -5.45 37.28
CA GLY A 141 -4.24 -4.70 37.71
C GLY A 141 -5.12 -4.13 36.59
N ASN A 142 -4.59 -3.95 35.38
CA ASN A 142 -5.38 -3.44 34.25
C ASN A 142 -5.47 -4.46 33.12
N GLN A 143 -6.62 -5.12 33.02
CA GLN A 143 -7.01 -5.91 31.86
C GLN A 143 -7.47 -4.98 30.74
N ALA A 144 -6.52 -4.43 29.98
CA ALA A 144 -6.76 -3.88 28.65
C ALA A 144 -5.42 -3.80 27.92
N ALA A 145 -5.45 -4.04 26.61
CA ALA A 145 -4.33 -4.22 25.69
C ALA A 145 -3.46 -2.96 25.47
N ASP A 146 -2.95 -2.35 26.54
CA ASP A 146 -2.10 -1.17 26.48
C ASP A 146 -0.66 -1.59 26.84
N VAL A 147 0.24 -1.57 25.86
CA VAL A 147 1.65 -1.91 26.05
C VAL A 147 2.31 -0.75 26.78
N ASN A 148 2.47 -0.88 28.11
CA ASN A 148 3.19 0.10 28.91
C ASN A 148 4.71 -0.17 28.81
N VAL A 149 5.38 0.54 27.90
CA VAL A 149 6.83 0.54 27.77
C VAL A 149 7.41 1.41 28.89
N THR A 150 7.82 0.79 29.99
CA THR A 150 8.48 1.48 31.12
C THR A 150 9.86 0.90 31.34
N ASN A 151 10.89 1.74 31.19
CA ASN A 151 12.32 1.38 31.32
C ASN A 151 12.80 1.10 32.77
N TYR A 152 11.89 0.94 33.74
CA TYR A 152 12.27 0.69 35.14
C TYR A 152 11.29 -0.26 35.83
N THR A 153 11.72 -1.49 36.09
CA THR A 153 11.07 -2.41 37.04
C THR A 153 12.12 -3.08 37.93
N HIS A 154 11.86 -3.14 39.24
CA HIS A 154 12.76 -3.72 40.26
C HIS A 154 12.39 -5.18 40.64
N GLU A 155 11.58 -5.87 39.84
CA GLU A 155 11.12 -7.23 40.15
C GLU A 155 12.11 -8.27 39.62
N THR A 156 12.88 -8.86 40.54
CA THR A 156 13.80 -9.96 40.23
C THR A 156 13.01 -11.24 40.00
N GLY A 157 12.87 -11.68 38.75
CA GLY A 157 12.43 -13.05 38.42
C GLY A 157 11.18 -13.20 37.55
N ALA A 158 10.56 -12.13 37.05
CA ALA A 158 9.56 -12.23 35.99
C ALA A 158 10.26 -12.18 34.62
N ALA A 159 9.85 -13.03 33.67
CA ALA A 159 10.33 -12.95 32.28
C ALA A 159 10.01 -11.54 31.74
N VAL A 160 11.02 -10.70 31.62
CA VAL A 160 10.86 -9.30 31.16
C VAL A 160 10.75 -9.34 29.66
N ALA A 161 9.51 -9.32 29.20
CA ALA A 161 9.21 -9.21 27.79
C ALA A 161 9.80 -7.96 27.17
N LYS A 162 10.17 -8.07 25.91
CA LYS A 162 10.77 -7.02 25.11
C LYS A 162 9.74 -6.49 24.13
N ALA A 163 9.66 -5.18 24.01
CA ALA A 163 8.88 -4.49 22.99
C ALA A 163 9.75 -4.13 21.78
N PHE A 164 9.19 -4.33 20.60
CA PHE A 164 9.76 -3.99 19.32
C PHE A 164 8.78 -3.10 18.56
N ARG A 165 9.31 -2.13 17.81
CA ARG A 165 8.55 -1.39 16.82
C ARG A 165 8.97 -1.89 15.45
N ILE A 166 8.02 -2.32 14.66
CA ILE A 166 8.23 -2.80 13.31
C ILE A 166 7.67 -1.75 12.36
N VAL A 167 8.44 -1.41 11.34
CA VAL A 167 7.92 -0.63 10.20
C VAL A 167 8.12 -1.43 8.93
N ALA A 168 7.03 -1.71 8.25
CA ALA A 168 7.00 -2.50 7.03
C ALA A 168 6.55 -1.63 5.84
N ARG A 169 7.16 -1.85 4.67
CA ARG A 169 6.88 -1.15 3.42
C ARG A 169 6.56 -2.16 2.33
N GLY A 170 5.49 -1.88 1.59
CA GLY A 170 5.12 -2.62 0.38
C GLY A 170 4.80 -1.67 -0.78
N THR A 171 5.02 -2.16 -2.00
CA THR A 171 4.76 -1.40 -3.24
C THR A 171 3.69 -2.06 -4.10
N GLY A 172 2.97 -1.25 -4.87
CA GLY A 172 1.93 -1.70 -5.79
C GLY A 172 2.52 -2.34 -7.05
N ALA A 173 1.65 -2.84 -7.92
CA ALA A 173 2.02 -3.54 -9.16
C ALA A 173 2.92 -2.72 -10.12
N THR A 174 2.88 -1.40 -10.02
CA THR A 174 3.65 -0.46 -10.85
C THR A 174 4.93 0.01 -10.16
N GLY A 175 5.06 -0.18 -8.84
CA GLY A 175 6.11 0.44 -8.02
C GLY A 175 5.82 1.88 -7.58
N ASP A 176 4.81 2.55 -8.18
CA ASP A 176 4.50 3.96 -7.90
C ASP A 176 3.63 4.15 -6.66
N SER A 177 2.85 3.13 -6.30
CA SER A 177 2.04 3.13 -5.09
C SER A 177 2.79 2.47 -3.95
N GLU A 178 2.75 3.09 -2.78
CA GLU A 178 3.43 2.59 -1.58
C GLU A 178 2.49 2.62 -0.37
N ARG A 179 2.63 1.62 0.50
CA ARG A 179 1.99 1.56 1.81
C ARG A 179 3.04 1.22 2.86
N MET A 180 3.00 1.96 3.97
CA MET A 180 3.78 1.67 5.16
C MET A 180 2.86 1.31 6.32
N LEU A 181 3.25 0.30 7.08
CA LEU A 181 2.59 -0.14 8.30
C LEU A 181 3.57 -0.01 9.48
N GLU A 182 3.06 0.44 10.62
CA GLU A 182 3.82 0.50 11.88
C GLU A 182 3.08 -0.30 12.95
N GLU A 183 3.81 -1.19 13.63
CA GLU A 183 3.29 -2.05 14.69
C GLU A 183 4.23 -2.10 15.89
N TYR A 184 3.66 -2.30 17.08
CA TYR A 184 4.42 -2.61 18.29
C TYR A 184 4.21 -4.08 18.67
N TYR A 185 5.27 -4.87 18.54
CA TYR A 185 5.29 -6.30 18.81
C TYR A 185 5.96 -6.59 20.16
N ARG A 186 5.39 -7.51 20.95
CA ARG A 186 5.94 -7.93 22.24
C ARG A 186 6.40 -9.38 22.15
N ARG A 187 7.63 -9.64 22.60
CA ARG A 187 8.17 -10.99 22.73
C ARG A 187 8.72 -11.28 24.12
N ASP A 188 8.35 -12.44 24.65
CA ASP A 188 8.98 -13.03 25.83
C ASP A 188 10.17 -13.88 25.36
N PHE A 189 11.35 -13.69 25.96
CA PHE A 189 12.59 -14.41 25.65
C PHE A 189 12.87 -15.53 26.66
#